data_AF-A0A2T1E014-F1
#
_entry.id   AF-A0A2T1E014-F1
#
_cell.length_a   1.000
_cell.length_b   1.000
_cell.length_c   1.000
_cell.angle_alpha   90.00
_cell.angle_beta   90.00
_cell.angle_gamma   90.00
#
_symmetry.space_group_name_H-M   'P 1'
#
loop_
_entity.id
_entity.type
_entity.pdbx_description
1 polymer ?
#
loop_
_entity_poly.entity_id
_entity_poly.type
_entity_poly.pdbx_seq_one_letter_code
_entity_poly.pdbx_strand_id
1 'polypeptide(L)'
;MYLCDAYPSCDARVGCHPRTIIALGTLANKELRRWRSLAHRKFDPLWQSGVFSSRQGAYKWLSKAMRLPLEKTHVAMFDIRQCQRAIACVEDLTRSQRVRTKITTHCY
;
A
#
# COMPACT_ATOMS: atom_id res chain seq x y z
N MET A 1 5.89 -14.63 -14.77
CA MET A 1 5.88 -14.75 -13.30
C MET A 1 7.22 -15.33 -12.90
N TYR A 2 7.87 -14.77 -11.89
CA TYR A 2 9.12 -15.30 -11.33
C TYR A 2 8.86 -16.03 -10.01
N LEU A 3 9.56 -17.14 -9.83
CA LEU A 3 9.52 -18.01 -8.65
C LEU A 3 10.96 -18.23 -8.16
N CYS A 4 11.14 -18.42 -6.87
CA CYS A 4 12.44 -18.79 -6.31
C CYS A 4 12.84 -20.22 -6.74
N ASP A 5 14.09 -20.40 -7.14
CA ASP A 5 14.62 -21.70 -7.58
C ASP A 5 14.58 -22.78 -6.48
N ALA A 6 14.58 -22.38 -5.21
CA ALA A 6 14.50 -23.28 -4.06
C ALA A 6 13.05 -23.71 -3.71
N TYR A 7 12.06 -23.39 -4.54
CA TYR A 7 10.68 -23.85 -4.33
C TYR A 7 10.61 -25.40 -4.27
N PRO A 8 9.85 -26.01 -3.34
CA PRO A 8 8.88 -25.41 -2.43
C PRO A 8 9.45 -24.97 -1.07
N SER A 9 10.74 -25.18 -0.78
CA SER A 9 11.34 -24.73 0.49
C SER A 9 11.33 -23.20 0.63
N CYS A 10 11.37 -22.48 -0.50
CA CYS A 10 11.15 -21.03 -0.57
C CYS A 10 9.99 -20.68 -1.52
N ASP A 11 8.86 -20.24 -0.96
CA ASP A 11 7.68 -19.78 -1.72
C ASP A 11 7.75 -18.28 -2.08
N ALA A 12 8.94 -17.73 -2.34
CA ALA A 12 9.08 -16.36 -2.80
C ALA A 12 8.75 -16.26 -4.30
N ARG A 13 7.82 -15.37 -4.66
CA ARG A 13 7.37 -15.20 -6.06
C ARG A 13 6.89 -13.79 -6.36
N VAL A 14 6.92 -13.40 -7.64
CA VAL A 14 6.44 -12.10 -8.12
C VAL A 14 5.82 -12.20 -9.53
N GLY A 15 4.70 -11.52 -9.73
CA GLY A 15 4.06 -11.41 -11.05
C GLY A 15 4.81 -10.46 -11.97
N CYS A 16 4.52 -10.54 -13.27
CA CYS A 16 5.05 -9.60 -14.27
C CYS A 16 3.90 -8.82 -14.89
N HIS A 17 4.19 -7.65 -15.46
CA HIS A 17 3.22 -6.96 -16.29
C HIS A 17 2.79 -7.83 -17.48
N PRO A 18 1.54 -7.73 -17.96
CA PRO A 18 1.05 -8.56 -19.06
C PRO A 18 1.94 -8.44 -20.30
N ARG A 19 2.33 -9.59 -20.86
CA ARG A 19 3.18 -9.68 -22.07
C ARG A 19 4.58 -9.06 -21.90
N THR A 20 5.08 -8.89 -20.68
CA THR A 20 6.46 -8.43 -20.44
C THR A 20 7.16 -9.26 -19.37
N ILE A 21 8.47 -9.09 -19.27
CA ILE A 21 9.32 -9.65 -18.22
C ILE A 21 9.51 -8.69 -17.05
N ILE A 22 8.84 -7.53 -17.06
CA ILE A 22 8.99 -6.51 -16.03
C ILE A 22 8.19 -6.95 -14.80
N ALA A 23 8.87 -7.14 -13.67
CA ALA A 23 8.24 -7.55 -12.42
C ALA A 23 7.32 -6.44 -11.85
N LEU A 24 6.19 -6.84 -11.26
CA LEU A 24 5.24 -5.92 -10.61
C LEU A 24 5.77 -5.33 -9.29
N GLY A 25 6.87 -5.87 -8.77
CA GLY A 25 7.47 -5.49 -7.50
C GLY A 25 8.65 -6.39 -7.17
N THR A 26 8.98 -6.53 -5.88
CA THR A 26 10.02 -7.49 -5.46
C THR A 26 9.45 -8.87 -5.13
N LEU A 27 10.30 -9.89 -5.17
CA LEU A 27 9.97 -11.25 -4.71
C LEU A 27 9.40 -11.21 -3.30
N ALA A 28 8.28 -11.92 -3.10
CA ALA A 28 7.60 -11.96 -1.80
C ALA A 28 7.19 -13.39 -1.47
N ASN A 29 7.54 -13.83 -0.26
CA ASN A 29 7.05 -15.07 0.33
C ASN A 29 5.56 -14.95 0.71
N LYS A 30 4.96 -16.05 1.18
CA LYS A 30 3.54 -16.09 1.56
C LYS A 30 3.15 -15.00 2.57
N GLU A 31 4.00 -14.76 3.58
CA GLU A 31 3.75 -13.77 4.60
C GLU A 31 3.78 -12.34 4.04
N LEU A 32 4.84 -11.99 3.30
CA LEU A 32 4.98 -10.66 2.72
C LEU A 32 3.85 -10.37 1.72
N ARG A 33 3.43 -11.36 0.92
CA ARG A 33 2.26 -11.21 0.04
C ARG A 33 0.99 -10.90 0.84
N ARG A 34 0.75 -11.57 1.97
CA ARG A 34 -0.40 -11.30 2.84
C ARG A 34 -0.39 -9.86 3.36
N TRP A 35 0.76 -9.36 3.80
CA TRP A 35 0.92 -7.99 4.30
C TRP A 35 0.72 -6.95 3.20
N ARG A 36 1.31 -7.17 2.01
CA ARG A 36 1.10 -6.29 0.85
C ARG A 36 -0.37 -6.26 0.43
N SER A 37 -1.05 -7.41 0.39
CA SER A 37 -2.48 -7.46 0.11
C SER A 37 -3.32 -6.72 1.17
N LEU A 38 -2.95 -6.80 2.45
CA LEU A 38 -3.65 -6.05 3.51
C LEU A 38 -3.42 -4.54 3.38
N ALA A 39 -2.18 -4.12 3.10
CA ALA A 39 -1.86 -2.72 2.85
C ALA A 39 -2.65 -2.17 1.67
N HIS A 40 -2.72 -2.91 0.55
CA HIS A 40 -3.58 -2.55 -0.59
C HIS A 40 -5.04 -2.41 -0.21
N ARG A 41 -5.62 -3.38 0.51
CA ARG A 41 -7.03 -3.32 0.94
C ARG A 41 -7.38 -2.08 1.77
N LYS A 42 -6.42 -1.56 2.53
CA LYS A 42 -6.61 -0.34 3.34
C LYS A 42 -6.33 0.93 2.54
N PHE A 43 -5.25 0.93 1.76
CA PHE A 43 -4.76 2.10 1.04
C PHE A 43 -5.55 2.41 -0.23
N ASP A 44 -5.91 1.40 -1.02
CA ASP A 44 -6.53 1.62 -2.33
C ASP A 44 -7.89 2.32 -2.26
N PRO A 45 -8.77 2.05 -1.27
CA PRO A 45 -9.99 2.83 -1.08
C PRO A 45 -9.78 4.33 -1.00
N LEU A 46 -8.64 4.82 -0.48
CA LEU A 46 -8.39 6.25 -0.36
C LEU A 46 -8.39 6.96 -1.72
N TRP A 47 -7.93 6.32 -2.79
CA TRP A 47 -7.98 6.91 -4.13
C TRP A 47 -9.10 6.36 -5.00
N GLN A 48 -9.68 5.20 -4.66
CA GLN A 48 -10.82 4.62 -5.37
C GLN A 48 -12.15 5.29 -4.99
N SER A 49 -12.31 5.72 -3.73
CA SER A 49 -13.53 6.37 -3.23
C SER A 49 -13.47 7.90 -3.27
N GLY A 50 -12.36 8.47 -3.76
CA GLY A 50 -12.20 9.92 -3.92
C GLY A 50 -11.67 10.69 -2.70
N VAL A 51 -11.13 10.03 -1.65
CA VAL A 51 -10.42 10.75 -0.56
C VAL A 51 -9.20 11.51 -1.12
N PHE A 52 -8.53 10.91 -2.10
CA PHE A 52 -7.58 11.58 -2.98
C PHE A 52 -8.14 11.61 -4.40
N SER A 53 -7.85 12.68 -5.12
CA SER A 53 -8.28 12.87 -6.52
C SER A 53 -7.65 11.89 -7.52
N SER A 54 -6.58 11.19 -7.13
CA SER A 54 -5.92 10.17 -7.96
C SER A 54 -5.07 9.21 -7.15
N ARG A 55 -4.76 8.04 -7.74
CA ARG A 55 -3.78 7.07 -7.18
C ARG A 55 -2.42 7.71 -6.95
N GLN A 56 -1.95 8.57 -7.87
CA GLN A 56 -0.70 9.28 -7.72
C GLN A 56 -0.74 10.26 -6.53
N GLY A 57 -1.87 10.96 -6.34
CA GLY A 57 -2.09 11.83 -5.19
C GLY A 57 -2.00 11.06 -3.86
N ALA A 58 -2.64 9.88 -3.78
CA ALA A 58 -2.55 9.03 -2.60
C ALA A 58 -1.12 8.56 -2.31
N TYR A 59 -0.34 8.18 -3.33
CA TYR A 59 1.06 7.78 -3.13
C TYR A 59 1.96 8.96 -2.74
N LYS A 60 1.71 10.17 -3.26
CA LYS A 60 2.38 11.40 -2.80
C LYS A 60 2.12 11.67 -1.32
N TRP A 61 0.88 11.47 -0.86
CA TRP A 61 0.55 11.56 0.56
C TRP A 61 1.26 10.48 1.38
N LEU A 62 1.19 9.22 0.95
CA LEU A 62 1.79 8.09 1.68
C LEU A 62 3.30 8.24 1.81
N SER A 63 3.97 8.72 0.75
CA SER A 63 5.40 9.02 0.73
C SER A 63 5.77 10.03 1.84
N LYS A 64 5.01 11.12 1.96
CA LYS A 64 5.19 12.11 3.02
C LYS A 64 4.92 11.52 4.41
N ALA A 65 3.83 10.76 4.57
CA ALA A 65 3.45 10.14 5.83
C ALA A 65 4.50 9.13 6.33
N MET A 66 5.07 8.34 5.42
CA MET A 66 6.06 7.31 5.74
C MET A 66 7.51 7.85 5.74
N ARG A 67 7.73 9.09 5.30
CA ARG A 67 9.05 9.71 5.07
C ARG A 67 9.93 8.86 4.15
N LEU A 68 9.37 8.45 3.02
CA LEU A 68 10.05 7.66 2.00
C LEU A 68 10.10 8.44 0.67
N PRO A 69 11.17 8.28 -0.14
CA PRO A 69 11.17 8.78 -1.51
C PRO A 69 9.97 8.25 -2.30
N LEU A 70 9.38 9.08 -3.17
CA LEU A 70 8.17 8.70 -3.90
C LEU A 70 8.42 7.46 -4.78
N GLU A 71 9.58 7.36 -5.42
CA GLU A 71 9.94 6.21 -6.25
C GLU A 71 10.07 4.89 -5.47
N LYS A 72 10.27 4.97 -4.14
CA LYS A 72 10.30 3.81 -3.23
C LYS A 72 8.97 3.58 -2.52
N THR A 73 7.98 4.44 -2.74
CA THR A 73 6.68 4.37 -2.08
C THR A 73 5.68 3.63 -2.96
N HIS A 74 5.88 2.32 -3.10
CA HIS A 74 4.93 1.43 -3.76
C HIS A 74 4.71 0.18 -2.89
N VAL A 75 3.45 -0.18 -2.65
CA VAL A 75 3.12 -1.31 -1.76
C VAL A 75 3.75 -2.63 -2.26
N ALA A 76 3.85 -2.83 -3.57
CA ALA A 76 4.55 -3.97 -4.17
C ALA A 76 6.07 -4.00 -3.94
N MET A 77 6.65 -2.93 -3.39
CA MET A 77 8.07 -2.81 -3.04
C MET A 77 8.31 -2.89 -1.53
N PHE A 78 7.26 -2.82 -0.71
CA PHE A 78 7.40 -2.77 0.74
C PHE A 78 7.83 -4.10 1.34
N ASP A 79 8.60 -4.04 2.43
CA ASP A 79 8.77 -5.13 3.37
C ASP A 79 7.58 -5.20 4.37
N ILE A 80 7.64 -6.16 5.31
CA ILE A 80 6.57 -6.36 6.30
C ILE A 80 6.38 -5.11 7.19
N ARG A 81 7.48 -4.52 7.69
CA ARG A 81 7.42 -3.35 8.59
C ARG A 81 6.87 -2.13 7.86
N GLN A 82 7.24 -1.94 6.60
CA GLN A 82 6.72 -0.88 5.75
C GLN A 82 5.23 -1.09 5.45
N CYS A 83 4.77 -2.33 5.21
CA CYS A 83 3.35 -2.62 5.05
C CYS A 83 2.56 -2.26 6.32
N GLN A 84 3.06 -2.65 7.50
CA GLN A 84 2.43 -2.33 8.78
C GLN A 84 2.37 -0.82 9.03
N ARG A 85 3.46 -0.10 8.77
CA ARG A 85 3.51 1.37 8.88
C ARG A 85 2.54 2.04 7.91
N ALA A 86 2.44 1.56 6.66
CA ALA A 86 1.50 2.10 5.69
C ALA A 86 0.05 1.94 6.15
N ILE A 87 -0.30 0.77 6.71
CA ILE A 87 -1.63 0.52 7.28
C ILE A 87 -1.92 1.49 8.44
N ALA A 88 -0.97 1.66 9.36
CA ALA A 88 -1.13 2.59 10.48
C ALA A 88 -1.38 4.03 10.00
N CYS A 89 -0.60 4.53 9.02
CA CYS A 89 -0.81 5.86 8.45
C CYS A 89 -2.21 6.04 7.85
N VAL A 90 -2.72 5.01 7.16
CA VAL A 90 -4.08 5.02 6.58
C VAL A 90 -5.15 5.05 7.67
N GLU A 91 -4.97 4.29 8.73
CA GLU A 91 -5.91 4.24 9.86
C GLU A 91 -5.94 5.56 10.63
N ASP A 92 -4.78 6.21 10.82
CA ASP A 92 -4.67 7.53 11.44
C ASP A 92 -5.32 8.63 10.60
N LEU A 93 -5.15 8.59 9.27
CA LEU A 93 -5.84 9.51 8.35
C LEU A 93 -7.35 9.35 8.46
N THR A 94 -7.83 8.11 8.40
CA THR A 94 -9.27 7.79 8.44
C THR A 94 -9.90 8.21 9.76
N ARG A 95 -9.17 8.03 10.88
CA ARG A 95 -9.60 8.48 12.21
C ARG A 95 -9.69 10.00 12.27
N SER A 96 -8.67 10.70 11.78
CA SER A 96 -8.61 12.17 11.78
C SER A 96 -9.73 12.80 10.94
N GLN A 97 -10.07 12.20 9.80
CA GLN A 97 -11.18 12.67 8.96
C GLN A 97 -12.55 12.50 9.62
N ARG A 98 -12.77 11.41 10.36
CA ARG A 98 -13.99 11.18 11.13
C ARG A 98 -14.18 12.19 12.26
N VAL A 99 -13.10 12.63 12.89
CA VAL A 99 -13.16 13.68 13.92
C VAL A 99 -13.53 15.03 13.29
N ARG A 100 -12.90 15.39 12.16
CA ARG A 100 -13.17 16.66 11.48
C ARG A 100 -14.61 16.81 11.01
N THR A 101 -15.22 15.74 10.48
CA THR A 101 -16.63 15.76 10.03
C THR A 101 -17.61 15.84 11.19
N LYS A 102 -17.31 15.23 12.34
CA LYS A 102 -18.14 15.30 13.55
C LYS A 102 -18.12 16.68 14.23
N ILE A 103 -17.00 17.40 14.17
CA ILE A 103 -16.88 18.73 14.80
C ILE A 103 -17.65 19.79 13.99
N THR A 104 -17.79 19.63 12.68
CA THR A 104 -18.51 20.58 11.81
C THR A 104 -20.04 20.44 11.83
N THR A 105 -20.62 19.65 12.76
CA THR A 105 -22.08 19.41 12.84
C THR A 105 -22.75 20.08 14.06
N HIS A 106 -22.52 21.37 14.30
CA HIS A 106 -23.34 22.27 15.14
C HIS A 106 -22.65 23.65 15.14
N CYS A 107 -23.26 24.81 14.93
CA CYS A 107 -24.60 25.28 15.27
C CYS A 107 -25.20 26.15 14.14
N TYR A 108 -26.51 26.04 13.93
CA TYR A 108 -27.38 27.10 13.43
C TYR A 108 -28.41 27.40 14.51
#